data_AF-A0A955U6M1-F1
#
_entry.id   AF-A0A955U6M1-F1
#
_cell.length_a   1.000
_cell.length_b   1.000
_cell.length_c   1.000
_cell.angle_alpha   90.00
_cell.angle_beta   90.00
_cell.angle_gamma   90.00
#
_symmetry.space_group_name_H-M   'P 1'
#
loop_
_entity.id
_entity.type
_entity.pdbx_description
1 polymer ?
#
loop_
_entity_poly.entity_id
_entity_poly.type
_entity_poly.pdbx_seq_one_letter_code
_entity_poly.pdbx_strand_id
1 'polypeptide(L)'
;EVPEIYEGIVRIEACAREPGHRAKIAVSSTDPDVDPVGACVGLKGSRVQAVVGELRGEAIDIIPWHPDPARFIVYAIAPAQVARVYIDESNHTMELIVPDDQLAKAIGRRGQNVRLAAQLTGWKIDIHSETKHAQMLDASRDEIARVQVLDDQMVDALVRSGFQNAQDLADAEAEEIAQILGVDDDFAESVVKGADDVVGALIMEEAERRRHGPEETADVE
;
A
#
# COMPACT_ATOMS: atom_id res chain seq x y z
N GLU A 1 26.57 20.80 7.00
CA GLU A 1 27.08 19.89 5.98
C GLU A 1 26.77 20.27 4.53
N VAL A 2 25.55 20.69 4.16
CA VAL A 2 25.16 20.90 2.74
C VAL A 2 24.94 22.39 2.43
N PRO A 3 25.87 23.08 1.72
CA PRO A 3 25.75 24.50 1.35
C PRO A 3 24.46 24.83 0.58
N GLU A 4 24.06 23.96 -0.34
CA GLU A 4 22.93 24.12 -1.24
C GLU A 4 21.59 24.23 -0.47
N ILE A 5 21.53 23.69 0.76
CA ILE A 5 20.38 23.87 1.66
C ILE A 5 20.37 25.28 2.27
N TYR A 6 21.52 25.82 2.67
CA TYR A 6 21.61 27.19 3.21
C TYR A 6 21.30 28.24 2.15
N GLU A 7 21.65 27.96 0.90
CA GLU A 7 21.37 28.81 -0.25
C GLU A 7 19.90 28.68 -0.72
N GLY A 8 19.14 27.72 -0.19
CA GLY A 8 17.73 27.49 -0.53
C GLY A 8 17.51 26.82 -1.88
N ILE A 9 18.59 26.37 -2.54
CA ILE A 9 18.56 25.63 -3.80
C ILE A 9 17.94 24.25 -3.54
N VAL A 10 18.47 23.54 -2.54
CA VAL A 10 17.94 22.25 -2.07
C VAL A 10 17.05 22.48 -0.85
N ARG A 11 15.89 21.84 -0.82
CA ARG A 11 14.94 21.93 0.31
C ARG A 11 14.73 20.55 0.92
N ILE A 12 14.62 20.52 2.24
CA ILE A 12 14.15 19.34 2.97
C ILE A 12 12.63 19.46 3.06
N GLU A 13 11.93 18.58 2.36
CA GLU A 13 10.47 18.59 2.27
C GLU A 13 9.82 17.80 3.41
N ALA A 14 10.44 16.67 3.79
CA ALA A 14 9.95 15.83 4.87
C ALA A 14 11.09 15.07 5.56
N CYS A 15 10.87 14.69 6.82
CA CYS A 15 11.80 13.89 7.61
C CYS A 15 11.02 12.94 8.52
N ALA A 16 11.41 11.66 8.51
CA ALA A 16 10.97 10.65 9.46
C ALA A 16 12.18 10.07 10.16
N ARG A 17 12.14 9.95 11.49
CA ARG A 17 13.32 9.61 12.28
C ARG A 17 12.98 8.72 13.46
N GLU A 18 13.68 7.61 13.56
CA GLU A 18 13.80 6.80 14.77
C GLU A 18 15.20 7.03 15.36
N PRO A 19 15.33 7.88 16.40
CA PRO A 19 16.63 8.33 16.91
C PRO A 19 17.56 7.18 17.31
N GLY A 20 18.84 7.29 16.94
CA GLY A 20 19.86 6.28 17.21
C GLY A 20 19.76 5.02 16.34
N HIS A 21 18.80 4.96 15.42
CA HIS A 21 18.61 3.84 14.52
C HIS A 21 18.67 4.27 13.06
N ARG A 22 17.63 4.96 12.59
CA ARG A 22 17.48 5.30 11.17
C ARG A 22 16.60 6.52 10.95
N ALA A 23 16.96 7.32 9.95
CA ALA A 23 16.17 8.42 9.44
C ALA A 23 15.96 8.28 7.93
N LYS A 24 14.82 8.77 7.44
CA LYS A 24 14.56 9.06 6.03
C LYS A 24 14.34 10.55 5.86
N ILE A 25 15.01 11.15 4.89
CA ILE A 25 14.91 12.58 4.58
C ILE A 25 14.55 12.72 3.10
N ALA A 26 13.45 13.41 2.81
CA ALA A 26 13.01 13.70 1.45
C ALA A 26 13.47 15.09 1.05
N VAL A 27 14.17 15.20 -0.08
CA VAL A 27 14.74 16.45 -0.56
C VAL A 27 14.29 16.77 -1.99
N SER A 28 14.11 18.06 -2.26
CA SER A 28 13.79 18.60 -3.59
C SER A 28 14.82 19.65 -3.97
N SER A 29 14.88 20.00 -5.26
CA SER A 29 15.67 21.13 -5.75
C SER A 29 14.75 22.15 -6.43
N THR A 30 15.02 23.43 -6.18
CA THR A 30 14.41 24.55 -6.91
C THR A 30 15.12 24.85 -8.23
N ASP A 31 16.34 24.33 -8.38
CA ASP A 31 17.15 24.41 -9.60
C ASP A 31 17.14 23.05 -10.32
N PRO A 32 16.63 22.96 -11.57
CA PRO A 32 16.58 21.71 -12.32
C PRO A 32 17.96 21.14 -12.68
N ASP A 33 19.02 21.96 -12.66
CA ASP A 33 20.39 21.53 -12.94
C ASP A 33 21.10 20.94 -11.70
N VAL A 34 20.45 20.97 -10.54
CA VAL A 34 20.99 20.47 -9.26
C VAL A 34 20.24 19.22 -8.82
N ASP A 35 20.95 18.10 -8.72
CA ASP A 35 20.44 16.88 -8.09
C ASP A 35 20.44 17.05 -6.55
N PRO A 36 19.25 17.12 -5.90
CA PRO A 36 19.18 17.36 -4.46
C PRO A 36 19.73 16.19 -3.65
N VAL A 37 19.60 14.95 -4.13
CA VAL A 37 20.11 13.78 -3.42
C VAL A 37 21.64 13.77 -3.49
N GLY A 38 22.20 13.96 -4.68
CA GLY A 38 23.64 14.06 -4.89
C GLY A 38 24.28 15.19 -4.08
N ALA A 39 23.64 16.35 -4.00
CA ALA A 39 24.10 17.48 -3.18
C ALA A 39 24.17 17.11 -1.69
N CYS A 40 23.17 16.41 -1.15
CA CYS A 40 23.18 16.01 0.26
C CYS A 40 24.11 14.83 0.56
N VAL A 41 24.29 13.90 -0.38
CA VAL A 41 25.15 12.72 -0.22
C VAL A 41 26.64 13.11 -0.35
N GLY A 42 26.98 13.97 -1.31
CA GLY A 42 28.36 14.34 -1.63
C GLY A 42 29.15 13.22 -2.31
N LEU A 43 30.42 13.49 -2.65
CA LEU A 43 31.29 12.53 -3.33
C LEU A 43 31.43 11.25 -2.50
N LYS A 44 30.96 10.13 -3.04
CA LYS A 44 30.95 8.81 -2.37
C LYS A 44 30.30 8.84 -0.98
N GLY A 45 29.31 9.71 -0.77
CA GLY A 45 28.61 9.80 0.51
C GLY A 45 29.34 10.60 1.58
N SER A 46 30.42 11.32 1.27
CA SER A 46 31.24 11.99 2.28
C SER A 46 30.45 12.91 3.22
N ARG A 47 29.49 13.67 2.68
CA ARG A 47 28.68 14.61 3.45
C ARG A 47 27.70 13.88 4.38
N VAL A 48 26.91 12.95 3.84
CA VAL A 48 25.97 12.18 4.67
C VAL A 48 26.70 11.34 5.72
N GLN A 49 27.86 10.76 5.40
CA GLN A 49 28.66 9.99 6.33
C GLN A 49 29.24 10.85 7.48
N ALA A 50 29.55 12.12 7.24
CA ALA A 50 29.95 13.04 8.32
C ALA A 50 28.83 13.20 9.34
N VAL A 51 27.58 13.43 8.88
CA VAL A 51 26.40 13.54 9.76
C VAL A 51 26.10 12.21 10.48
N VAL A 52 26.19 11.08 9.77
CA VAL A 52 26.06 9.73 10.38
C VAL A 52 27.09 9.55 11.51
N GLY A 53 28.33 10.00 11.30
CA GLY A 53 29.39 9.99 12.30
C GLY A 53 29.04 10.81 13.55
N GLU A 54 28.52 12.03 13.37
CA GLU A 54 28.04 12.88 14.47
C GLU A 54 26.85 12.25 15.22
N LEU A 55 25.97 11.55 14.50
CA LEU A 55 24.83 10.83 15.06
C LEU A 55 25.17 9.41 15.55
N ARG A 56 26.46 9.13 15.79
CA ARG A 56 26.95 7.87 16.37
C ARG A 56 26.50 6.62 15.59
N GLY A 57 26.43 6.73 14.26
CA GLY A 57 26.09 5.62 13.37
C GLY A 57 24.60 5.46 13.06
N GLU A 58 23.75 6.43 13.40
CA GLU A 58 22.37 6.47 12.92
C GLU A 58 22.34 6.45 11.38
N ALA A 59 21.67 5.47 10.78
CA ALA A 59 21.62 5.34 9.33
C ALA A 59 20.69 6.42 8.72
N ILE A 60 21.12 7.10 7.66
CA ILE A 60 20.33 8.16 7.02
C ILE A 60 20.09 7.78 5.56
N ASP A 61 18.83 7.60 5.19
CA ASP A 61 18.43 7.51 3.78
C ASP A 61 18.02 8.90 3.30
N ILE A 62 18.60 9.33 2.18
CA ILE A 62 18.24 10.56 1.50
C ILE A 62 17.55 10.18 0.20
N ILE A 63 16.32 10.61 0.02
CA ILE A 63 15.47 10.24 -1.11
C ILE A 63 14.97 11.49 -1.84
N PRO A 64 14.68 11.42 -3.14
CA PRO A 64 14.00 12.52 -3.82
C PRO A 64 12.56 12.64 -3.32
N TRP A 65 12.13 13.87 -3.05
CA TRP A 65 10.73 14.20 -2.86
C TRP A 65 10.03 14.31 -4.22
N HIS A 66 8.74 13.98 -4.29
CA HIS A 66 7.95 14.16 -5.50
C HIS A 66 6.51 14.56 -5.13
N PRO A 67 5.86 15.46 -5.88
CA PRO A 67 4.49 15.90 -5.59
C PRO A 67 3.44 14.81 -5.85
N ASP A 68 3.64 13.97 -6.88
CA ASP A 68 2.82 12.77 -7.10
C ASP A 68 3.09 11.74 -5.98
N PRO A 69 2.08 11.40 -5.17
CA PRO A 69 2.24 10.52 -4.02
C PRO A 69 2.63 9.10 -4.42
N ALA A 70 2.20 8.61 -5.60
CA ALA A 70 2.55 7.29 -6.12
C ALA A 70 4.06 7.16 -6.37
N ARG A 71 4.66 8.21 -6.93
CA ARG A 71 6.12 8.26 -7.14
C ARG A 71 6.86 8.45 -5.82
N PHE A 72 6.34 9.30 -4.94
CA PHE A 72 7.00 9.59 -3.68
C PHE A 72 7.10 8.35 -2.78
N ILE A 73 6.04 7.52 -2.72
CA ILE A 73 6.07 6.28 -1.93
C ILE A 73 7.09 5.26 -2.47
N VAL A 74 7.25 5.16 -3.79
CA VAL A 74 8.26 4.30 -4.42
C VAL A 74 9.68 4.73 -3.99
N TYR A 75 9.94 6.03 -3.92
CA TYR A 75 11.20 6.54 -3.37
C TYR A 75 11.34 6.28 -1.87
N ALA A 76 10.26 6.42 -1.10
CA ALA A 76 10.28 6.25 0.35
C ALA A 76 10.55 4.80 0.80
N ILE A 77 10.12 3.82 0.01
CA ILE A 77 10.30 2.38 0.28
C ILE A 77 11.68 1.86 -0.15
N ALA A 78 12.46 2.67 -0.87
CA ALA A 78 13.83 2.34 -1.24
C ALA A 78 14.64 1.83 -0.01
N PRO A 79 15.40 0.73 -0.16
CA PRO A 79 15.90 0.16 -1.42
C PRO A 79 15.01 -0.93 -2.07
N ALA A 80 13.84 -1.23 -1.53
CA ALA A 80 12.98 -2.25 -2.12
C ALA A 80 12.32 -1.76 -3.42
N GLN A 81 12.24 -2.63 -4.42
CA GLN A 81 11.55 -2.34 -5.67
C GLN A 81 10.05 -2.63 -5.54
N VAL A 82 9.23 -1.71 -6.04
CA VAL A 82 7.77 -1.82 -6.03
C VAL A 82 7.29 -2.17 -7.43
N ALA A 83 6.45 -3.19 -7.54
CA ALA A 83 5.86 -3.62 -8.80
C ALA A 83 4.59 -2.82 -9.14
N ARG A 84 3.71 -2.61 -8.14
CA ARG A 84 2.46 -1.84 -8.30
C ARG A 84 2.14 -1.05 -7.04
N VAL A 85 1.41 0.05 -7.22
CA VAL A 85 0.89 0.91 -6.16
C VAL A 85 -0.60 1.09 -6.41
N TYR A 86 -1.43 0.71 -5.44
CA TYR A 86 -2.84 1.08 -5.40
C TYR A 86 -3.03 2.17 -4.35
N ILE A 87 -3.82 3.18 -4.69
CA ILE A 87 -4.04 4.36 -3.83
C ILE A 87 -5.53 4.43 -3.55
N ASP A 88 -5.86 4.45 -2.27
CA ASP A 88 -7.19 4.77 -1.78
C ASP A 88 -7.13 6.14 -1.10
N GLU A 89 -7.55 7.16 -1.85
CA GLU A 89 -7.55 8.54 -1.39
C GLU A 89 -8.56 8.77 -0.25
N SER A 90 -9.68 8.04 -0.27
CA SER A 90 -10.75 8.16 0.73
C SER A 90 -10.26 7.74 2.12
N ASN A 91 -9.54 6.62 2.20
CA ASN A 91 -8.99 6.10 3.46
C ASN A 91 -7.56 6.58 3.77
N HIS A 92 -6.96 7.35 2.85
CA HIS A 92 -5.57 7.82 2.92
C HIS A 92 -4.58 6.66 3.14
N THR A 93 -4.80 5.59 2.38
CA THR A 93 -4.07 4.32 2.39
C THR A 93 -3.44 4.03 1.03
N MET A 94 -2.29 3.37 1.06
CA MET A 94 -1.61 2.86 -0.13
C MET A 94 -1.30 1.38 0.04
N GLU A 95 -1.64 0.59 -0.96
CA GLU A 95 -1.25 -0.81 -1.05
C GLU A 95 -0.10 -0.96 -2.05
N LEU A 96 1.00 -1.54 -1.58
CA LEU A 96 2.21 -1.75 -2.39
C LEU A 96 2.37 -3.23 -2.68
N ILE A 97 2.43 -3.56 -3.97
CA ILE A 97 2.77 -4.91 -4.41
C ILE A 97 4.26 -4.92 -4.74
N VAL A 98 4.99 -5.82 -4.09
CA VAL A 98 6.42 -6.02 -4.30
C VAL A 98 6.70 -7.45 -4.72
N PRO A 99 7.77 -7.70 -5.49
CA PRO A 99 8.24 -9.07 -5.71
C PRO A 99 8.49 -9.80 -4.39
N ASP A 100 8.24 -11.12 -4.34
CA ASP A 100 8.36 -11.93 -3.13
C ASP A 100 9.75 -11.81 -2.45
N ASP A 101 10.83 -11.69 -3.22
CA ASP A 101 12.20 -11.51 -2.71
C ASP A 101 12.48 -10.11 -2.14
N GLN A 102 11.63 -9.13 -2.44
CA GLN A 102 11.73 -7.75 -1.95
C GLN A 102 10.88 -7.49 -0.71
N LEU A 103 9.92 -8.36 -0.38
CA LEU A 103 8.99 -8.17 0.75
C LEU A 103 9.72 -7.87 2.06
N ALA A 104 10.72 -8.68 2.41
CA ALA A 104 11.48 -8.50 3.64
C ALA A 104 12.24 -7.15 3.69
N LYS A 105 12.73 -6.66 2.55
CA LYS A 105 13.41 -5.36 2.46
C LYS A 105 12.41 -4.20 2.56
N ALA A 106 11.25 -4.35 1.92
CA ALA A 106 10.19 -3.34 1.91
C ALA A 106 9.63 -3.09 3.32
N ILE A 107 9.35 -4.17 4.06
CA ILE A 107 8.93 -4.11 5.47
C ILE A 107 10.09 -3.60 6.34
N GLY A 108 11.29 -4.13 6.14
CA GLY A 108 12.47 -3.84 6.95
C GLY A 108 12.43 -4.49 8.33
N ARG A 109 13.55 -4.40 9.06
CA ARG A 109 13.69 -5.04 10.38
C ARG A 109 12.63 -4.49 11.35
N ARG A 110 11.76 -5.36 11.87
CA ARG A 110 10.63 -5.00 12.76
C ARG A 110 9.69 -3.94 12.15
N GLY A 111 9.55 -3.94 10.82
CA GLY A 111 8.69 -2.97 10.12
C GLY A 111 9.26 -1.55 10.09
N GLN A 112 10.55 -1.35 10.40
CA GLN A 112 11.14 0.00 10.48
C GLN A 112 11.08 0.74 9.13
N ASN A 113 11.28 0.06 8.00
CA ASN A 113 11.35 0.75 6.71
C ASN A 113 9.96 1.28 6.30
N VAL A 114 8.93 0.42 6.36
CA VAL A 114 7.56 0.82 6.06
C VAL A 114 7.05 1.87 7.05
N ARG A 115 7.41 1.79 8.34
CA ARG A 115 7.00 2.79 9.34
C ARG A 115 7.63 4.17 9.08
N LEU A 116 8.92 4.20 8.74
CA LEU A 116 9.58 5.45 8.37
C LEU A 116 9.01 6.02 7.07
N ALA A 117 8.68 5.16 6.08
CA ALA A 117 8.02 5.59 4.85
C ALA A 117 6.61 6.17 5.13
N ALA A 118 5.84 5.54 6.02
CA ALA A 118 4.51 6.01 6.42
C ALA A 118 4.59 7.37 7.11
N GLN A 119 5.53 7.53 8.05
CA GLN A 119 5.76 8.81 8.72
C GLN A 119 6.25 9.90 7.75
N LEU A 120 7.09 9.54 6.79
CA LEU A 120 7.69 10.48 5.84
C LEU A 120 6.66 11.01 4.82
N THR A 121 5.80 10.11 4.34
CA THR A 121 4.79 10.41 3.31
C THR A 121 3.48 10.90 3.92
N GLY A 122 3.20 10.55 5.18
CA GLY A 122 1.92 10.78 5.83
C GLY A 122 0.84 9.73 5.50
N TRP A 123 1.14 8.75 4.64
CA TRP A 123 0.19 7.71 4.21
C TRP A 123 0.23 6.48 5.11
N LYS A 124 -0.92 5.81 5.26
CA LYS A 124 -0.95 4.43 5.72
C LYS A 124 -0.46 3.53 4.58
N ILE A 125 0.42 2.58 4.87
CA ILE A 125 1.06 1.76 3.83
C ILE A 125 0.92 0.30 4.21
N ASP A 126 0.29 -0.46 3.33
CA ASP A 126 0.22 -1.91 3.36
C ASP A 126 1.10 -2.48 2.24
N ILE A 127 1.78 -3.60 2.52
CA ILE A 127 2.74 -4.20 1.59
C ILE A 127 2.44 -5.69 1.46
N HIS A 128 2.18 -6.12 0.22
CA HIS A 128 1.94 -7.51 -0.11
C HIS A 128 2.97 -7.99 -1.14
N SER A 129 3.31 -9.27 -1.08
CA SER A 129 4.03 -9.89 -2.18
C SER A 129 3.09 -10.18 -3.36
N GLU A 130 3.64 -10.35 -4.55
CA GLU A 130 2.87 -10.76 -5.73
C GLU A 130 2.08 -12.06 -5.49
N THR A 131 2.71 -13.05 -4.86
CA THR A 131 2.04 -14.31 -4.50
C THR A 131 0.88 -14.06 -3.52
N LYS A 132 1.08 -13.24 -2.48
CA LYS A 132 0.02 -12.95 -1.51
C LYS A 132 -1.13 -12.17 -2.15
N HIS A 133 -0.83 -11.22 -3.02
CA HIS A 133 -1.82 -10.44 -3.74
C HIS A 133 -2.63 -11.31 -4.72
N ALA A 134 -2.00 -12.25 -5.42
CA ALA A 134 -2.72 -13.21 -6.27
C ALA A 134 -3.72 -14.06 -5.46
N GLN A 135 -3.31 -14.56 -4.28
CA GLN A 135 -4.22 -15.29 -3.39
C GLN A 135 -5.39 -14.42 -2.89
N MET A 136 -5.16 -13.12 -2.68
CA MET A 136 -6.22 -12.19 -2.30
C MET A 136 -7.21 -12.02 -3.45
N LEU A 137 -6.74 -11.85 -4.69
CA LEU A 137 -7.60 -11.75 -5.86
C LEU A 137 -8.43 -13.03 -6.08
N ASP A 138 -7.83 -14.21 -5.89
CA ASP A 138 -8.56 -15.49 -5.98
C ASP A 138 -9.66 -15.56 -4.91
N ALA A 139 -9.36 -15.15 -3.67
CA ALA A 139 -10.35 -15.12 -2.59
C ALA A 139 -11.48 -14.09 -2.87
N SER A 140 -11.13 -12.91 -3.38
CA SER A 140 -12.10 -11.89 -3.81
C SER A 140 -13.02 -12.45 -4.89
N ARG A 141 -12.45 -13.14 -5.88
CA ARG A 141 -13.21 -13.80 -6.96
C ARG A 141 -14.19 -14.83 -6.41
N ASP A 142 -13.73 -15.71 -5.52
CA ASP A 142 -14.55 -16.76 -4.91
C ASP A 142 -15.70 -16.18 -4.07
N GLU A 143 -15.48 -15.06 -3.38
CA GLU A 143 -16.52 -14.41 -2.58
C GLU A 143 -17.53 -13.68 -3.46
N ILE A 144 -17.07 -12.86 -4.42
CA ILE A 144 -17.95 -12.10 -5.32
C ILE A 144 -18.78 -13.05 -6.21
N ALA A 145 -18.23 -14.20 -6.61
CA ALA A 145 -18.96 -15.22 -7.36
C ALA A 145 -20.15 -15.84 -6.58
N ARG A 146 -20.27 -15.60 -5.27
CA ARG A 146 -21.46 -16.01 -4.49
C ARG A 146 -22.70 -15.18 -4.82
N VAL A 147 -22.52 -14.00 -5.42
CA VAL A 147 -23.60 -13.15 -5.89
C VAL A 147 -24.18 -13.77 -7.17
N GLN A 148 -25.27 -14.53 -7.03
CA GLN A 148 -25.78 -15.43 -8.07
C GLN A 148 -26.18 -14.77 -9.40
N VAL A 149 -26.40 -13.44 -9.41
CA VAL A 149 -26.73 -12.70 -10.63
C VAL A 149 -25.51 -12.44 -11.51
N LEU A 150 -24.29 -12.59 -10.98
CA LEU A 150 -23.05 -12.37 -11.72
C LEU A 150 -22.60 -13.67 -12.43
N ASP A 151 -22.13 -13.51 -13.66
CA ASP A 151 -21.38 -14.56 -14.36
C ASP A 151 -19.86 -14.39 -14.14
N ASP A 152 -19.08 -15.39 -14.55
CA ASP A 152 -17.61 -15.39 -14.40
C ASP A 152 -16.94 -14.16 -15.04
N GLN A 153 -17.48 -13.62 -16.14
CA GLN A 153 -16.90 -12.47 -16.82
C GLN A 153 -17.16 -11.18 -16.04
N MET A 154 -18.36 -11.04 -15.47
CA MET A 154 -18.73 -9.92 -14.61
C MET A 154 -17.94 -9.93 -13.30
N VAL A 155 -17.76 -11.10 -12.68
CA VAL A 155 -16.91 -11.25 -11.48
C VAL A 155 -15.48 -10.79 -11.78
N ASP A 156 -14.89 -11.30 -12.86
CA ASP A 156 -13.53 -10.91 -13.26
C ASP A 156 -13.40 -9.41 -13.55
N ALA A 157 -14.45 -8.77 -14.10
CA ALA A 157 -14.48 -7.33 -14.33
C ALA A 157 -14.49 -6.53 -13.03
N LEU A 158 -15.31 -6.93 -12.05
CA LEU A 158 -15.42 -6.27 -10.74
C LEU A 158 -14.13 -6.42 -9.92
N VAL A 159 -13.53 -7.62 -9.89
CA VAL A 159 -12.25 -7.82 -9.20
C VAL A 159 -11.15 -6.95 -9.82
N ARG A 160 -11.14 -6.81 -11.15
CA ARG A 160 -10.17 -5.94 -11.85
C ARG A 160 -10.41 -4.45 -11.63
N SER A 161 -11.65 -4.03 -11.37
CA SER A 161 -11.95 -2.63 -11.06
C SER A 161 -11.64 -2.26 -9.61
N GLY A 162 -11.37 -3.25 -8.75
CA GLY A 162 -10.90 -3.04 -7.38
C GLY A 162 -11.82 -3.57 -6.29
N PHE A 163 -12.96 -4.19 -6.63
CA PHE A 163 -13.83 -4.82 -5.63
C PHE A 163 -13.13 -6.03 -5.00
N GLN A 164 -12.98 -6.02 -3.68
CA GLN A 164 -12.22 -7.03 -2.96
C GLN A 164 -13.10 -8.09 -2.30
N ASN A 165 -14.39 -7.81 -2.07
CA ASN A 165 -15.29 -8.70 -1.34
C ASN A 165 -16.77 -8.33 -1.61
N ALA A 166 -17.71 -9.08 -1.02
CA ALA A 166 -19.14 -8.81 -1.20
C ALA A 166 -19.61 -7.53 -0.50
N GLN A 167 -18.96 -7.13 0.60
CA GLN A 167 -19.26 -5.87 1.31
C GLN A 167 -18.99 -4.65 0.43
N ASP A 168 -17.85 -4.63 -0.29
CA ASP A 168 -17.51 -3.53 -1.20
C ASP A 168 -18.58 -3.33 -2.27
N LEU A 169 -19.17 -4.42 -2.79
CA LEU A 169 -20.28 -4.37 -3.75
C LEU A 169 -21.59 -3.89 -3.14
N ALA A 170 -21.86 -4.26 -1.89
CA ALA A 170 -23.05 -3.85 -1.16
C ALA A 170 -23.02 -2.35 -0.80
N ASP A 171 -21.83 -1.82 -0.51
CA ASP A 171 -21.63 -0.41 -0.16
C ASP A 171 -21.47 0.51 -1.39
N ALA A 172 -21.33 -0.06 -2.59
CA ALA A 172 -21.15 0.71 -3.82
C ALA A 172 -22.45 1.24 -4.40
N GLU A 173 -22.34 2.35 -5.13
CA GLU A 173 -23.46 2.92 -5.86
C GLU A 173 -23.77 2.06 -7.09
N ALA A 174 -25.06 1.77 -7.33
CA ALA A 174 -25.48 0.94 -8.47
C ALA A 174 -24.99 1.52 -9.82
N GLU A 175 -24.91 2.84 -9.95
CA GLU A 175 -24.40 3.51 -11.16
C GLU A 175 -22.93 3.14 -11.45
N GLU A 176 -22.08 3.00 -10.41
CA GLU A 176 -20.69 2.60 -10.57
C GLU A 176 -20.58 1.17 -11.10
N ILE A 177 -21.36 0.26 -10.53
CA ILE A 177 -21.43 -1.14 -10.97
C ILE A 177 -21.96 -1.23 -12.41
N ALA A 178 -23.00 -0.46 -12.74
CA ALA A 178 -23.57 -0.40 -14.09
C ALA A 178 -22.52 0.02 -15.12
N GLN A 179 -21.73 1.06 -14.81
CA GLN A 179 -20.66 1.55 -15.67
C GLN A 179 -19.53 0.53 -15.88
N ILE A 180 -19.13 -0.17 -14.81
CA ILE A 180 -18.04 -1.16 -14.86
C ILE A 180 -18.45 -2.38 -15.67
N LEU A 181 -19.68 -2.87 -15.46
CA LEU A 181 -20.19 -4.08 -16.11
C LEU A 181 -20.79 -3.80 -17.50
N GLY A 182 -21.10 -2.54 -17.83
CA GLY A 182 -21.78 -2.17 -19.07
C GLY A 182 -23.23 -2.67 -19.12
N VAL A 183 -23.92 -2.64 -17.98
CA VAL A 183 -25.30 -3.14 -17.78
C VAL A 183 -26.24 -1.97 -17.44
N ASP A 184 -27.55 -2.24 -17.35
CA ASP A 184 -28.53 -1.25 -16.91
C ASP A 184 -28.59 -1.12 -15.38
N ASP A 185 -29.15 0.01 -14.91
CA ASP A 185 -29.27 0.33 -13.49
C ASP A 185 -30.09 -0.70 -12.73
N ASP A 186 -31.15 -1.25 -13.33
CA ASP A 186 -32.00 -2.28 -12.73
C ASP A 186 -31.20 -3.56 -12.43
N PHE A 187 -30.33 -3.98 -13.36
CA PHE A 187 -29.43 -5.11 -13.14
C PHE A 187 -28.38 -4.78 -12.08
N ALA A 188 -27.79 -3.59 -12.10
CA ALA A 188 -26.82 -3.18 -11.09
C ALA A 188 -27.42 -3.12 -9.67
N GLU A 189 -28.66 -2.65 -9.51
CA GLU A 189 -29.39 -2.72 -8.24
C GLU A 189 -29.58 -4.18 -7.78
N SER A 190 -29.82 -5.11 -8.71
CA SER A 190 -29.91 -6.53 -8.39
C SER A 190 -28.58 -7.13 -7.92
N VAL A 191 -27.45 -6.62 -8.43
CA VAL A 191 -26.10 -6.99 -7.98
C VAL A 191 -25.86 -6.51 -6.55
N VAL A 192 -26.13 -5.23 -6.26
CA VAL A 192 -25.98 -4.66 -4.90
C VAL A 192 -26.81 -5.44 -3.90
N LYS A 193 -28.08 -5.70 -4.23
CA LYS A 193 -28.97 -6.49 -3.37
C LYS A 193 -28.47 -7.93 -3.17
N GLY A 194 -27.98 -8.56 -4.24
CA GLY A 194 -27.40 -9.90 -4.15
C GLY A 194 -26.12 -9.94 -3.29
N ALA A 195 -25.33 -8.87 -3.31
CA ALA A 195 -24.16 -8.70 -2.46
C ALA A 195 -24.56 -8.55 -0.98
N ASP A 196 -25.58 -7.73 -0.69
CA ASP A 196 -26.19 -7.60 0.65
C ASP A 196 -26.64 -8.96 1.23
N ASP A 197 -27.31 -9.78 0.41
CA ASP A 197 -27.74 -11.12 0.81
C ASP A 197 -26.55 -12.03 1.14
N VAL A 198 -25.46 -11.96 0.36
CA VAL A 198 -24.21 -12.71 0.60
C VAL A 198 -23.53 -12.23 1.89
N VAL A 199 -23.42 -10.92 2.11
CA VAL A 199 -22.88 -10.32 3.34
C VAL A 199 -23.68 -10.82 4.55
N GLY A 200 -25.01 -10.76 4.47
CA GLY A 200 -25.89 -11.27 5.51
C GLY A 200 -25.65 -12.74 5.82
N ALA A 201 -25.50 -13.57 4.79
CA ALA A 201 -25.21 -15.00 4.94
C ALA A 201 -23.84 -15.25 5.61
N LEU A 202 -22.79 -14.53 5.19
CA LEU A 202 -21.45 -14.63 5.77
C LEU A 202 -21.41 -14.27 7.25
N ILE A 203 -22.11 -13.19 7.64
CA ILE A 203 -22.23 -12.78 9.04
C ILE A 203 -22.91 -13.86 9.88
N MET A 204 -23.96 -14.48 9.35
CA MET A 204 -24.65 -15.59 10.02
C MET A 204 -23.74 -16.81 10.16
N GLU A 205 -23.04 -17.20 9.08
CA GLU A 205 -22.11 -18.33 9.08
C GLU A 205 -20.98 -18.14 10.12
N GLU A 206 -20.44 -16.93 10.19
CA GLU A 206 -19.39 -16.59 11.16
C GLU A 206 -19.92 -16.58 12.61
N ALA A 207 -21.16 -16.11 12.83
CA ALA A 207 -21.81 -16.16 14.13
C ALA A 207 -22.10 -17.60 14.58
N GLU A 208 -22.44 -18.50 13.65
CA GLU A 208 -22.63 -19.93 13.94
C GLU A 208 -21.31 -20.62 14.26
N ARG A 209 -20.24 -20.35 13.51
CA ARG A 209 -18.88 -20.85 13.81
C ARG A 209 -18.41 -20.40 15.19
N ARG A 210 -18.63 -19.13 15.55
CA ARG A 210 -18.31 -18.62 16.90
C ARG A 210 -19.11 -19.30 18.02
N ARG A 211 -20.33 -19.74 17.75
CA ARG A 211 -21.16 -20.49 18.73
C ARG A 211 -20.71 -21.93 18.92
N HIS A 212 -20.19 -22.58 17.88
CA HIS A 212 -19.81 -24.00 17.92
C HIS A 212 -18.36 -24.26 18.34
N GLY A 213 -17.51 -23.22 18.45
CA GLY A 213 -16.10 -23.35 18.83
C GLY A 213 -15.26 -24.03 17.74
N PRO A 214 -13.92 -23.92 17.76
CA PRO A 214 -13.09 -24.71 16.85
C PRO A 214 -13.33 -26.19 17.18
N GLU A 215 -13.76 -26.98 16.20
CA GLU A 215 -13.77 -28.44 16.34
C GLU A 215 -12.37 -28.87 16.82
N GLU A 216 -12.30 -29.53 17.98
CA GLU A 216 -11.12 -30.28 18.38
C GLU A 216 -10.75 -31.18 17.21
N THR A 217 -9.69 -30.85 16.48
CA THR A 217 -9.02 -31.81 15.63
C THR A 217 -8.54 -32.89 16.57
N ALA A 218 -9.32 -33.96 16.70
CA ALA A 218 -8.94 -35.15 17.41
C ALA A 218 -7.60 -35.60 16.85
N ASP A 219 -6.57 -35.54 17.69
CA ASP A 219 -5.34 -36.28 17.52
C ASP A 219 -5.74 -37.74 17.24
N VAL A 220 -5.56 -38.18 16.00
CA VAL A 220 -5.57 -39.60 15.65
C VAL A 220 -4.11 -39.99 15.47
N GLU A 221 -3.61 -40.62 16.54
CA GLU A 221 -2.40 -41.45 16.74
C GLU A 221 -1.28 -41.44 15.69
#